data_AF-A0AAD6A7P9-F1
#
_entry.id   AF-A0AAD6A7P9-F1
#
_cell.length_a   1.000
_cell.length_b   1.000
_cell.length_c   1.000
_cell.angle_alpha   90.00
_cell.angle_beta   90.00
_cell.angle_gamma   90.00
#
_symmetry.space_group_name_H-M   'P 1'
#
loop_
_entity.id
_entity.type
_entity.pdbx_description
1 polymer ?
#
loop_
_entity_poly.entity_id
_entity_poly.type
_entity_poly.pdbx_seq_one_letter_code
_entity_poly.pdbx_strand_id
1 'polypeptide(L)'
;MRAAVFLAMEEQDKLENKTPLVNQNLKRCLNTKDGRLVAALILDFLQVFHLDFSLAVFQPEINSVSGGVSREQLCRDLGLGENEGNRKSPLLLEL
;
A
#
# COMPACT_ATOMS: atom_id res chain seq x y z
N MET A 1 -41.26 -10.50 -12.75
CA MET A 1 -39.99 -11.06 -12.25
C MET A 1 -38.73 -10.21 -12.56
N ARG A 2 -38.83 -8.96 -13.06
CA ARG A 2 -37.67 -8.07 -13.20
C ARG A 2 -37.55 -7.00 -12.09
N ALA A 3 -38.67 -6.61 -11.48
CA ALA A 3 -38.66 -5.60 -10.41
C ALA A 3 -38.11 -6.12 -9.07
N ALA A 4 -38.38 -7.38 -8.71
CA ALA A 4 -37.90 -7.95 -7.45
C ALA A 4 -36.38 -8.20 -7.43
N VAL A 5 -35.81 -8.53 -8.60
CA VAL A 5 -34.35 -8.66 -8.76
C VAL A 5 -33.68 -7.29 -8.68
N PHE A 6 -34.33 -6.25 -9.22
CA PHE A 6 -33.83 -4.87 -9.14
C PHE A 6 -33.87 -4.33 -7.69
N LEU A 7 -34.94 -4.63 -6.94
CA LEU A 7 -35.03 -4.27 -5.51
C LEU A 7 -33.98 -4.98 -4.66
N ALA A 8 -33.71 -6.27 -4.92
CA ALA A 8 -32.64 -7.00 -4.23
C ALA A 8 -31.24 -6.44 -4.54
N MET A 9 -31.03 -5.90 -5.74
CA MET A 9 -29.78 -5.22 -6.12
C MET A 9 -29.67 -3.82 -5.49
N GLU A 10 -30.76 -3.05 -5.42
CA GLU A 10 -30.80 -1.75 -4.72
C GLU A 10 -30.67 -1.87 -3.20
N GLU A 11 -31.13 -2.98 -2.59
CA GLU A 11 -30.90 -3.27 -1.17
C GLU A 11 -29.47 -3.75 -0.89
N GLN A 12 -28.79 -4.40 -1.84
CA GLN A 12 -27.37 -4.72 -1.72
C GLN A 12 -26.46 -3.49 -1.88
N ASP A 13 -26.85 -2.52 -2.72
CA ASP A 13 -26.12 -1.24 -2.91
C ASP A 13 -26.11 -0.40 -1.62
N LYS A 14 -27.21 -0.46 -0.84
CA LYS A 14 -27.30 0.22 0.47
C LYS A 14 -26.53 -0.47 1.59
N LEU A 15 -26.13 -1.74 1.41
CA LEU A 15 -25.29 -2.46 2.38
C LEU A 15 -23.79 -2.32 2.09
N GLU A 16 -23.40 -1.62 1.03
CA GLU A 16 -22.04 -1.10 0.88
C GLU A 16 -21.83 0.10 1.80
N ASN A 17 -22.06 -0.10 3.11
CA ASN A 17 -21.31 0.64 4.11
C ASN A 17 -19.85 0.28 3.89
N LYS A 18 -19.21 1.08 3.02
CA LYS A 18 -17.79 1.25 2.73
C LYS A 18 -17.02 1.55 4.01
N THR A 19 -17.10 0.65 4.98
CA THR A 19 -16.08 0.54 5.98
C THR A 19 -15.00 -0.22 5.23
N PRO A 20 -13.91 0.40 4.78
CA PRO A 20 -12.78 -0.39 4.34
C PRO A 20 -12.51 -1.39 5.47
N LEU A 21 -12.34 -2.67 5.14
CA LEU A 21 -11.91 -3.67 6.10
C LEU A 21 -10.48 -3.31 6.50
N VAL A 22 -10.34 -2.25 7.30
CA VAL A 22 -9.06 -1.67 7.66
C VAL A 22 -8.53 -2.52 8.76
N ASN A 23 -7.40 -3.16 8.49
CA ASN A 23 -6.64 -3.83 9.52
C ASN A 23 -6.18 -2.79 10.56
N GLN A 24 -6.80 -2.78 11.73
CA GLN A 24 -6.52 -1.81 12.80
C GLN A 24 -5.10 -1.95 13.38
N ASN A 25 -4.50 -3.14 13.28
CA ASN A 25 -3.10 -3.35 13.67
C ASN A 25 -2.17 -2.72 12.64
N LEU A 26 -2.46 -2.93 11.35
CA LEU A 26 -1.74 -2.28 10.26
C LEU A 26 -1.87 -0.76 10.32
N LYS A 27 -3.08 -0.23 10.54
CA LYS A 27 -3.31 1.21 10.72
C LYS A 27 -2.49 1.80 11.88
N ARG A 28 -2.43 1.09 13.00
CA ARG A 28 -1.57 1.48 14.15
C ARG A 28 -0.10 1.47 13.77
N CYS A 29 0.36 0.47 13.03
CA CYS A 29 1.74 0.41 12.52
C CYS A 29 2.04 1.58 11.58
N LEU A 30 1.19 1.84 10.58
CA LEU A 30 1.36 2.93 9.61
C LEU A 30 1.28 4.34 10.22
N ASN A 31 0.74 4.48 11.44
CA ASN A 31 0.77 5.76 12.15
C ASN A 31 2.16 6.10 12.72
N THR A 32 3.04 5.12 12.92
CA THR A 32 4.41 5.36 13.39
C THR A 32 5.33 5.71 12.23
N LYS A 33 6.45 6.38 12.52
CA LYS A 33 7.47 6.70 11.50
C LYS A 33 8.05 5.41 10.91
N ASP A 34 8.42 4.47 11.77
CA ASP A 34 9.03 3.19 11.37
C ASP A 34 8.06 2.33 10.56
N GLY A 35 6.76 2.31 10.90
CA GLY A 35 5.78 1.54 10.14
C GLY A 35 5.54 2.10 8.74
N ARG A 36 5.59 3.43 8.56
CA ARG A 36 5.59 4.04 7.22
C ARG A 36 6.84 3.69 6.44
N LEU A 37 8.01 3.67 7.10
CA LEU A 37 9.27 3.29 6.49
C LEU A 37 9.22 1.84 5.97
N VAL A 38 8.76 0.90 6.81
CA VAL A 38 8.61 -0.52 6.42
C VAL A 38 7.62 -0.68 5.25
N ALA A 39 6.48 0.00 5.29
CA ALA A 39 5.51 -0.07 4.20
C ALA A 39 6.08 0.47 2.88
N ALA A 40 6.86 1.55 2.95
CA ALA A 40 7.52 2.11 1.78
C ALA A 40 8.65 1.23 1.24
N LEU A 41 9.40 0.54 2.11
CA LEU A 41 10.38 -0.47 1.74
C LEU A 41 9.75 -1.67 1.01
N ILE A 42 8.59 -2.13 1.48
CA ILE A 42 7.82 -3.19 0.82
C ILE A 42 7.32 -2.71 -0.55
N LEU A 43 6.84 -1.47 -0.66
CA LEU A 43 6.43 -0.89 -1.94
C LEU A 43 7.59 -0.81 -2.93
N ASP A 44 8.77 -0.35 -2.48
CA ASP A 44 9.98 -0.31 -3.31
C ASP A 44 10.35 -1.71 -3.82
N PHE A 45 10.30 -2.73 -2.96
CA PHE A 45 10.52 -4.12 -3.36
C PHE A 45 9.54 -4.58 -4.45
N LEU A 46 8.24 -4.35 -4.24
CA LEU A 46 7.21 -4.72 -5.21
C LEU A 46 7.42 -4.02 -6.56
N GLN A 47 7.86 -2.75 -6.54
CA GLN A 47 8.14 -1.97 -7.75
C GLN A 47 9.40 -2.44 -8.48
N VAL A 48 10.49 -2.72 -7.77
CA VAL A 48 11.75 -3.19 -8.37
C VAL A 48 11.58 -4.52 -9.09
N PHE A 49 10.74 -5.41 -8.57
CA PHE A 49 10.46 -6.72 -9.18
C PHE A 49 9.27 -6.71 -10.14
N HIS A 50 8.67 -5.55 -10.43
CA HIS A 50 7.50 -5.42 -11.31
C HIS A 50 6.32 -6.33 -10.89
N LEU A 51 6.05 -6.41 -9.59
CA LEU A 51 4.96 -7.21 -9.03
C LEU A 51 3.65 -6.42 -9.07
N ASP A 52 3.23 -6.04 -10.27
CA ASP A 52 2.10 -5.11 -10.49
C ASP A 52 0.78 -5.63 -9.93
N PHE A 53 0.53 -6.94 -10.02
CA PHE A 53 -0.66 -7.57 -9.43
C PHE A 53 -0.67 -7.49 -7.90
N SER A 54 0.48 -7.74 -7.28
CA SER A 54 0.64 -7.62 -5.83
C SER A 54 0.52 -6.16 -5.39
N LEU A 55 1.06 -5.22 -6.16
CA LEU A 55 0.95 -3.79 -5.89
C LEU A 55 -0.51 -3.32 -5.99
N ALA A 56 -1.25 -3.79 -7.00
CA ALA A 56 -2.65 -3.45 -7.22
C ALA A 56 -3.58 -3.92 -6.08
N VAL A 57 -3.23 -4.98 -5.35
CA VAL A 57 -3.96 -5.40 -4.15
C VAL A 57 -3.38 -4.79 -2.87
N PHE A 58 -2.07 -4.59 -2.80
CA PHE A 58 -1.39 -4.09 -1.62
C PHE A 58 -1.73 -2.62 -1.33
N GLN A 59 -1.71 -1.75 -2.34
CA GLN A 59 -2.05 -0.33 -2.17
C GLN A 59 -3.45 -0.08 -1.57
N PRO A 60 -4.54 -0.70 -2.07
CA PRO A 60 -5.85 -0.56 -1.44
C PRO A 60 -5.93 -1.26 -0.08
N GLU A 61 -5.21 -2.37 0.14
CA GLU A 61 -5.20 -3.10 1.41
C GLU A 61 -4.58 -2.29 2.55
N ILE A 62 -3.48 -1.59 2.28
CA ILE A 62 -2.85 -0.72 3.29
C ILE A 62 -3.63 0.59 3.53
N ASN A 63 -4.63 0.89 2.68
CA ASN A 63 -5.45 2.11 2.73
C ASN A 63 -4.60 3.39 2.90
N SER A 64 -3.40 3.40 2.33
CA SER A 64 -2.46 4.51 2.46
C SER A 64 -2.76 5.52 1.35
N VAL A 65 -3.68 6.45 1.65
CA VAL A 65 -4.08 7.55 0.76
C VAL A 65 -2.95 8.57 0.54
N SER A 66 -1.87 8.53 1.32
CA SER A 66 -0.75 9.46 1.13
C SER A 66 0.29 8.87 0.18
N GLY A 67 0.47 9.57 -0.95
CA GLY A 67 1.44 9.27 -1.99
C GLY A 67 2.82 8.88 -1.46
N GLY A 68 3.38 7.88 -2.16
CA GLY A 68 4.56 7.15 -1.78
C GLY A 68 5.71 8.05 -1.33
N VAL A 69 6.30 7.65 -0.20
CA VAL A 69 7.63 8.13 0.21
C VAL A 69 8.56 7.80 -0.96
N SER A 70 9.11 8.84 -1.60
CA SER A 70 10.00 8.67 -2.75
C SER A 70 11.25 7.91 -2.32
N ARG A 71 11.84 7.13 -3.22
CA ARG A 71 13.03 6.31 -2.92
C ARG A 71 14.18 7.17 -2.37
N GLU A 72 14.30 8.40 -2.83
CA GLU A 72 15.27 9.40 -2.36
C GLU A 72 15.03 9.78 -0.89
N GLN A 73 13.75 9.89 -0.49
CA GLN A 73 13.39 10.13 0.91
C GLN A 73 13.71 8.90 1.77
N LEU A 74 13.50 7.68 1.27
CA LEU A 74 13.84 6.45 1.98
C LEU A 74 15.35 6.32 2.18
N CYS A 75 16.16 6.58 1.14
CA CYS A 75 17.62 6.57 1.27
C CYS A 75 18.09 7.59 2.31
N ARG A 76 17.52 8.81 2.32
CA ARG A 76 17.84 9.82 3.34
C ARG A 76 17.46 9.39 4.74
N ASP A 77 16.26 8.83 4.92
CA ASP A 77 15.77 8.37 6.22
C ASP A 77 16.61 7.19 6.75
N LEU A 78 17.18 6.38 5.86
CA LEU A 78 18.06 5.25 6.18
C LEU A 78 19.55 5.61 6.28
N GLY A 79 19.92 6.85 5.95
CA GLY A 79 21.32 7.28 5.90
C GLY A 79 22.13 6.63 4.77
N LEU A 80 21.47 6.04 3.77
CA LEU A 80 22.11 5.46 2.59
C LEU A 80 22.51 6.58 1.64
N GLY A 81 23.79 6.60 1.23
CA GLY A 81 24.30 7.60 0.29
C GLY A 81 23.63 7.49 -1.09
N GLU A 82 23.45 8.61 -1.78
CA GLU A 82 22.79 8.73 -3.10
C GLU A 82 23.47 7.91 -4.23
N ASN A 83 24.51 7.14 -3.93
CA ASN A 83 25.46 6.61 -4.90
C ASN A 83 25.62 5.08 -4.94
N GLU A 84 24.91 4.28 -4.14
CA GLU A 84 24.95 2.80 -4.25
C GLU A 84 23.78 2.27 -5.09
N GLY A 85 23.72 2.74 -6.33
CA GLY A 85 24.06 1.83 -7.42
C GLY A 85 23.18 0.61 -7.71
N ASN A 86 21.89 0.55 -7.39
CA ASN A 86 20.97 -0.19 -8.27
C ASN A 86 19.51 0.22 -8.11
N ARG A 87 18.98 0.99 -9.07
CA ARG A 87 17.52 1.07 -9.29
C ARG A 87 16.88 -0.31 -9.59
N LYS A 88 17.70 -1.36 -9.74
CA LYS A 88 17.29 -2.75 -9.97
C LYS A 88 17.37 -3.62 -8.71
N SER A 89 17.80 -3.10 -7.57
CA SER A 89 17.76 -3.83 -6.29
C SER A 89 16.77 -3.15 -5.32
N PRO A 90 15.99 -3.92 -4.56
CA PRO A 90 15.12 -3.37 -3.53
C PRO A 90 15.96 -2.79 -2.39
N LEU A 91 15.56 -1.66 -1.82
CA LEU A 91 16.26 -1.05 -0.67
C LEU A 91 16.32 -1.97 0.56
N LEU A 92 15.38 -2.92 0.67
CA LEU A 92 15.40 -3.95 1.71
C LEU A 92 16.67 -4.81 1.72
N LEU A 93 17.39 -4.90 0.59
CA LEU A 93 18.61 -5.68 0.49
C LEU A 93 19.86 -4.94 1.03
N GLU A 94 19.78 -3.61 1.13
CA GLU A 94 20.88 -2.73 1.54
C GLU A 94 20.85 -2.41 3.06
N LEU A 95 19.93 -3.03 3.80
CA LEU A 95 19.72 -2.84 5.25
C LEU A 95 20.55 -3.80 6.11
#